data_AF-A0A2V9X5W0-F1
#
_entry.id   AF-A0A2V9X5W0-F1
#
_cell.length_a   1.000
_cell.length_b   1.000
_cell.length_c   1.000
_cell.angle_alpha   90.00
_cell.angle_beta   90.00
_cell.angle_gamma   90.00
#
_symmetry.space_group_name_H-M   'P 1'
#
loop_
_entity.id
_entity.type
_entity.pdbx_description
1 polymer ?
#
loop_
_entity_poly.entity_id
_entity_poly.type
_entity_poly.pdbx_seq_one_letter_code
_entity_poly.pdbx_strand_id
1 'polypeptide(L)'
;MAVTVNSFAKINLGLCIGALRPDGFHELRTVYQTIALNDVISVQVGAGTGIEIRCSDPRVPKDQSNTCHQIVARATNDLKVPGKVIIDIDKRLPVQGGLGGASSNAVAVLLALERALEKSLPATQKLRLAAEVGSDLPLFMFGGTVMGVGRGEEVYPLPDLPPTTCVVATPEIAVSTPKAFADWDLAMAPRDVPLVPIQDEPVRAVPKAVYFHGRRLRKPAAAPLGSTPTAKDTQLDARASGGVDIASKLTPATPSDRILEFGRAVSSVLTASFQSKVKSGKHLSGVSAGKSRGRAEIPLLDLVRTGIENDFERVVFSQ
;
A
#
# COMPACT_ATOMS: atom_id res chain seq x y z
N MET A 1 12.95 -26.65 13.71
CA MET A 1 12.47 -25.53 14.56
C MET A 1 11.61 -24.62 13.70
N ALA A 2 10.61 -23.96 14.27
CA ALA A 2 9.77 -23.01 13.54
C ALA A 2 10.44 -21.63 13.54
N VAL A 3 10.40 -20.93 12.39
CA VAL A 3 10.86 -19.56 12.24
C VAL A 3 9.64 -18.65 12.16
N THR A 4 9.59 -17.64 13.04
CA THR A 4 8.49 -16.69 13.12
C THR A 4 8.89 -15.32 12.59
N VAL A 5 7.99 -14.69 11.84
CA VAL A 5 8.22 -13.46 11.08
C VAL A 5 6.97 -12.57 11.13
N ASN A 6 7.19 -11.26 11.31
CA ASN A 6 6.10 -10.28 11.20
C ASN A 6 5.77 -9.99 9.73
N SER A 7 4.48 -9.95 9.40
CA SER A 7 3.97 -9.68 8.05
C SER A 7 3.19 -8.37 8.04
N PHE A 8 3.87 -7.27 7.70
CA PHE A 8 3.33 -5.91 7.80
C PHE A 8 2.30 -5.58 6.71
N ALA A 9 1.31 -4.78 7.06
CA ALA A 9 0.39 -4.17 6.12
C ALA A 9 1.08 -3.03 5.35
N LYS A 10 0.47 -2.65 4.22
CA LYS A 10 0.81 -1.43 3.49
C LYS A 10 -0.38 -0.51 3.34
N ILE A 11 -0.09 0.75 3.05
CA ILE A 11 -1.03 1.73 2.50
C ILE A 11 -0.44 2.33 1.22
N ASN A 12 -1.31 2.83 0.35
CA ASN A 12 -0.90 3.61 -0.82
C ASN A 12 -0.98 5.09 -0.44
N LEU A 13 0.17 5.76 -0.32
CA LEU A 13 0.24 7.19 -0.05
C LEU A 13 -0.24 8.00 -1.25
N GLY A 14 -0.03 7.50 -2.47
CA GLY A 14 -0.62 8.06 -3.69
C GLY A 14 -0.75 6.97 -4.75
N LEU A 15 -1.74 7.09 -5.62
CA LEU A 15 -2.02 6.13 -6.69
C LEU A 15 -2.46 6.91 -7.93
N CYS A 16 -1.72 6.73 -9.02
CA CYS A 16 -2.06 7.21 -10.34
C CYS A 16 -2.37 6.01 -11.23
N ILE A 17 -3.57 5.99 -11.79
CA ILE A 17 -4.02 4.98 -12.75
C ILE A 17 -3.86 5.58 -14.15
N GLY A 18 -3.04 4.94 -14.97
CA GLY A 18 -2.77 5.26 -16.37
C GLY A 18 -3.68 4.49 -17.31
N ALA A 19 -3.23 4.26 -18.55
CA ALA A 19 -4.00 3.55 -19.56
C ALA A 19 -4.11 2.04 -19.28
N LEU A 20 -5.21 1.43 -19.73
CA LEU A 20 -5.33 -0.02 -19.81
C LEU A 20 -4.30 -0.59 -20.81
N ARG A 21 -3.57 -1.60 -20.40
CA ARG A 21 -2.53 -2.27 -21.19
C ARG A 21 -3.09 -3.52 -21.89
N PRO A 22 -2.40 -4.02 -22.92
CA PRO A 22 -2.80 -5.26 -23.62
C PRO A 22 -2.83 -6.52 -22.75
N ASP A 23 -2.14 -6.52 -21.60
CA ASP A 23 -2.11 -7.63 -20.64
C ASP A 23 -3.30 -7.61 -19.66
N GLY A 24 -4.25 -6.68 -19.83
CA GLY A 24 -5.46 -6.58 -19.00
C GLY A 24 -5.26 -5.82 -17.68
N PHE A 25 -4.07 -5.24 -17.45
CA PHE A 25 -3.80 -4.39 -16.29
C PHE A 25 -3.72 -2.92 -16.67
N HIS A 26 -4.01 -2.03 -15.74
CA HIS A 26 -3.69 -0.62 -15.91
C HIS A 26 -2.19 -0.38 -15.68
N GLU A 27 -1.61 0.55 -16.43
CA GLU A 27 -0.35 1.16 -16.04
C GLU A 27 -0.59 1.96 -14.75
N LEU A 28 0.24 1.75 -13.74
CA LEU A 28 0.11 2.33 -12.40
C LEU A 28 1.40 3.06 -12.04
N ARG A 29 1.26 4.12 -11.26
CA ARG A 29 2.32 4.61 -10.39
C ARG A 29 1.77 4.79 -9.01
N THR A 30 2.49 4.32 -8.01
CA THR A 30 2.03 4.43 -6.63
C THR A 30 3.20 4.55 -5.68
N VAL A 31 3.00 5.27 -4.58
CA VAL A 31 3.95 5.26 -3.47
C VAL A 31 3.31 4.41 -2.36
N TYR A 32 3.91 3.26 -2.09
CA TYR A 32 3.55 2.39 -0.99
C TYR A 32 4.26 2.83 0.29
N GLN A 33 3.62 2.57 1.43
CA GLN A 33 4.23 2.65 2.75
C GLN A 33 3.82 1.42 3.55
N THR A 34 4.79 0.65 4.06
CA THR A 34 4.46 -0.35 5.10
C THR A 34 4.18 0.32 6.43
N ILE A 35 3.23 -0.22 7.18
CA ILE A 35 2.80 0.28 8.49
C ILE A 35 2.95 -0.81 9.55
N ALA A 36 2.99 -0.43 10.83
CA ALA A 36 3.25 -1.34 11.93
C ALA A 36 2.17 -2.43 12.15
N LEU A 37 0.95 -2.25 11.61
CA LEU A 37 -0.08 -3.29 11.64
C LEU A 37 0.39 -4.53 10.89
N ASN A 38 0.27 -5.71 11.48
CA ASN A 38 0.82 -6.93 10.91
C ASN A 38 0.03 -8.20 11.24
N ASP A 39 0.17 -9.21 10.39
CA ASP A 39 -0.05 -10.61 10.76
C ASP A 39 1.25 -11.21 11.34
N VAL A 40 1.18 -12.37 11.97
CA VAL A 40 2.37 -13.15 12.37
C VAL A 40 2.38 -14.49 11.65
N ILE A 41 3.53 -14.79 11.04
CA ILE A 41 3.73 -15.98 10.22
C ILE A 41 4.76 -16.87 10.89
N SER A 42 4.47 -18.15 11.06
CA SER A 42 5.44 -19.15 11.50
C SER A 42 5.59 -20.23 10.45
N VAL A 43 6.84 -20.57 10.09
CA VAL A 43 7.14 -21.60 9.11
C VAL A 43 8.05 -22.65 9.72
N GLN A 44 7.70 -23.91 9.52
CA GLN A 44 8.54 -25.06 9.88
C GLN A 44 8.59 -26.07 8.75
N VAL A 45 9.72 -26.79 8.66
CA VAL A 45 9.90 -27.90 7.72
C VAL A 45 9.96 -29.19 8.54
N GLY A 46 9.06 -30.12 8.23
CA GLY A 46 8.90 -31.40 8.93
C GLY A 46 8.99 -32.60 8.00
N ALA A 47 8.78 -33.79 8.56
CA ALA A 47 8.73 -35.03 7.79
C ALA A 47 7.56 -35.05 6.80
N GLY A 48 7.73 -35.75 5.68
CA GLY A 48 6.73 -35.89 4.62
C GLY A 48 6.94 -34.91 3.47
N THR A 49 5.90 -34.68 2.66
CA THR A 49 5.94 -33.80 1.48
C THR A 49 4.71 -32.90 1.42
N GLY A 50 4.80 -31.83 0.64
CA GLY A 50 3.70 -30.90 0.40
C GLY A 50 3.74 -29.65 1.26
N ILE A 51 2.66 -28.86 1.17
CA ILE A 51 2.50 -27.57 1.83
C ILE A 51 1.20 -27.64 2.64
N GLU A 52 1.25 -27.27 3.92
CA GLU A 52 0.09 -27.18 4.80
C GLU A 52 -0.03 -25.76 5.33
N ILE A 53 -1.21 -25.16 5.18
CA ILE A 53 -1.52 -23.84 5.73
C ILE A 53 -2.51 -24.01 6.87
N ARG A 54 -2.16 -23.44 8.03
CA ARG A 54 -2.95 -23.42 9.25
C ARG A 54 -3.32 -21.97 9.57
N CYS A 55 -4.60 -21.73 9.73
CA CYS A 55 -5.14 -20.44 10.13
C CYS A 55 -6.49 -20.67 10.81
N SER A 56 -6.74 -19.97 11.92
CA SER A 56 -8.02 -20.02 12.65
C SER A 56 -9.13 -19.30 11.89
N ASP A 57 -8.81 -18.26 11.12
CA ASP A 57 -9.80 -17.51 10.34
C ASP A 57 -10.28 -18.35 9.14
N PRO A 58 -11.58 -18.70 9.06
CA PRO A 58 -12.12 -19.55 7.99
C PRO A 58 -12.13 -18.85 6.62
N ARG A 59 -11.98 -17.53 6.57
CA ARG A 59 -11.96 -16.75 5.32
C ARG A 59 -10.60 -16.82 4.62
N VAL A 60 -9.56 -17.32 5.28
CA VAL A 60 -8.22 -17.51 4.70
C VAL A 60 -8.18 -18.87 3.98
N PRO A 61 -7.97 -18.91 2.65
CA PRO A 61 -7.85 -20.17 1.92
C PRO A 61 -6.66 -20.99 2.42
N LYS A 62 -6.80 -22.32 2.50
CA LYS A 62 -5.76 -23.23 2.99
C LYS A 62 -5.22 -24.16 1.89
N ASP A 63 -5.59 -23.87 0.64
CA ASP A 63 -5.27 -24.64 -0.55
C ASP A 63 -4.33 -23.86 -1.49
N GLN A 64 -4.20 -24.33 -2.74
CA GLN A 64 -3.31 -23.75 -3.74
C GLN A 64 -3.69 -22.32 -4.17
N SER A 65 -4.91 -21.85 -3.86
CA SER A 65 -5.32 -20.48 -4.14
C SER A 65 -4.65 -19.46 -3.21
N ASN A 66 -4.13 -19.87 -2.06
CA ASN A 66 -3.44 -18.98 -1.13
C ASN A 66 -2.06 -18.55 -1.68
N THR A 67 -1.76 -17.25 -1.64
CA THR A 67 -0.47 -16.69 -2.07
C THR A 67 0.73 -17.30 -1.33
N CYS A 68 0.58 -17.69 -0.06
CA CYS A 68 1.59 -18.40 0.73
C CYS A 68 1.87 -19.80 0.17
N HIS A 69 0.85 -20.50 -0.33
CA HIS A 69 1.06 -21.77 -1.02
C HIS A 69 1.78 -21.52 -2.35
N GLN A 70 1.33 -20.54 -3.12
CA GLN A 70 1.85 -20.25 -4.45
C GLN A 70 3.34 -19.86 -4.45
N ILE A 71 3.79 -19.09 -3.47
CA ILE A 71 5.19 -18.67 -3.32
C ILE A 71 6.08 -19.83 -2.91
N VAL A 72 5.65 -20.67 -1.94
CA VAL A 72 6.41 -21.84 -1.51
C VAL A 72 6.50 -22.86 -2.64
N ALA A 73 5.39 -23.16 -3.31
CA ALA A 73 5.38 -24.11 -4.43
C ALA A 73 6.39 -23.74 -5.53
N ARG A 74 6.57 -22.44 -5.81
CA ARG A 74 7.57 -21.94 -6.76
C ARG A 74 8.99 -21.99 -6.22
N ALA A 75 9.18 -21.69 -4.93
CA ALA A 75 10.50 -21.67 -4.30
C ALA A 75 11.03 -23.07 -3.93
N THR A 76 10.17 -24.10 -3.85
CA THR A 76 10.49 -25.44 -3.34
C THR A 76 11.70 -26.06 -4.04
N ASN A 77 11.74 -26.01 -5.37
CA ASN A 77 12.82 -26.62 -6.15
C ASN A 77 14.13 -25.84 -5.99
N ASP A 78 14.06 -24.51 -6.05
CA ASP A 78 15.22 -23.63 -5.96
C ASP A 78 15.88 -23.69 -4.56
N LEU A 79 15.07 -23.76 -3.51
CA LEU A 79 15.53 -23.90 -2.13
C LEU A 79 15.86 -25.35 -1.75
N LYS A 80 15.56 -26.34 -2.61
CA LYS A 80 15.72 -27.78 -2.33
C LYS A 80 15.11 -28.14 -0.97
N VAL A 81 13.82 -27.85 -0.80
CA VAL A 81 13.10 -28.09 0.47
C VAL A 81 13.07 -29.61 0.75
N PRO A 82 13.57 -30.08 1.91
CA PRO A 82 13.76 -31.51 2.17
C PRO A 82 12.51 -32.23 2.67
N GLY A 83 11.40 -31.52 2.90
CA GLY A 83 10.23 -32.10 3.54
C GLY A 83 8.96 -31.27 3.40
N LYS A 84 7.98 -31.53 4.27
CA LYS A 84 6.70 -30.83 4.28
C LYS A 84 6.87 -29.44 4.88
N VAL A 85 6.40 -28.41 4.18
CA VAL A 85 6.34 -27.04 4.71
C VAL A 85 5.01 -26.84 5.43
N ILE A 86 5.06 -26.45 6.70
CA ILE A 86 3.89 -26.10 7.50
C ILE A 86 3.95 -24.60 7.78
N ILE A 87 2.88 -23.91 7.44
CA ILE A 87 2.74 -22.46 7.53
C ILE A 87 1.60 -22.17 8.51
N ASP A 88 1.91 -21.58 9.66
CA ASP A 88 0.93 -21.09 10.62
C ASP A 88 0.75 -19.57 10.42
N ILE A 89 -0.49 -19.13 10.20
CA ILE A 89 -0.87 -17.72 10.00
C ILE A 89 -1.73 -17.28 11.19
N ASP A 90 -1.14 -16.46 12.06
CA ASP A 90 -1.88 -15.66 13.04
C ASP A 90 -2.41 -14.40 12.35
N LYS A 91 -3.67 -14.49 11.92
CA LYS A 91 -4.35 -13.49 11.10
C LYS A 91 -4.96 -12.40 11.99
N ARG A 92 -4.32 -11.22 12.00
CA ARG A 92 -4.73 -10.04 12.78
C ARG A 92 -5.26 -8.93 11.89
N LEU A 93 -4.73 -8.82 10.67
CA LEU A 93 -5.23 -7.91 9.66
C LEU A 93 -6.58 -8.40 9.14
N PRO A 94 -7.53 -7.51 8.81
CA PRO A 94 -8.78 -7.90 8.18
C PRO A 94 -8.55 -8.72 6.90
N VAL A 95 -9.39 -9.74 6.70
CA VAL A 95 -9.43 -10.51 5.44
C VAL A 95 -10.20 -9.68 4.41
N GLN A 96 -9.59 -8.59 3.96
CA GLN A 96 -10.15 -7.62 3.02
C GLN A 96 -9.06 -7.10 2.08
N GLY A 97 -9.48 -6.60 0.90
CA GLY A 97 -8.57 -5.94 -0.04
C GLY A 97 -8.04 -4.61 0.51
N GLY A 98 -6.86 -4.19 0.05
CA GLY A 98 -6.34 -2.83 0.27
C GLY A 98 -5.05 -2.76 1.09
N LEU A 99 -4.94 -3.53 2.18
CA LEU A 99 -3.77 -3.49 3.09
C LEU A 99 -2.60 -4.40 2.67
N GLY A 100 -2.75 -5.15 1.58
CA GLY A 100 -1.69 -6.02 1.07
C GLY A 100 -1.34 -7.23 1.95
N GLY A 101 -2.19 -7.59 2.93
CA GLY A 101 -1.89 -8.65 3.89
C GLY A 101 -1.58 -10.02 3.25
N ALA A 102 -2.33 -10.44 2.23
CA ALA A 102 -2.05 -11.70 1.54
C ALA A 102 -0.69 -11.70 0.81
N SER A 103 -0.32 -10.56 0.23
CA SER A 103 0.98 -10.37 -0.44
C SER A 103 2.13 -10.36 0.56
N SER A 104 1.97 -9.64 1.67
CA SER A 104 2.94 -9.63 2.76
C SER A 104 3.13 -11.03 3.36
N ASN A 105 2.04 -11.77 3.60
CA ASN A 105 2.11 -13.12 4.18
C ASN A 105 2.95 -14.06 3.30
N ALA A 106 2.79 -13.98 1.98
CA ALA A 106 3.59 -14.78 1.05
C ALA A 106 5.09 -14.44 1.13
N VAL A 107 5.45 -13.17 1.21
CA VAL A 107 6.85 -12.76 1.35
C VAL A 107 7.42 -13.17 2.71
N ALA A 108 6.66 -12.98 3.80
CA ALA A 108 7.04 -13.41 5.14
C ALA A 108 7.27 -14.94 5.20
N VAL A 109 6.44 -15.72 4.50
CA VAL A 109 6.64 -17.18 4.37
C VAL A 109 7.94 -17.51 3.64
N LEU A 110 8.25 -16.84 2.52
CA LEU A 110 9.50 -17.07 1.80
C LEU A 110 10.71 -16.77 2.68
N LEU A 111 10.67 -15.64 3.38
CA LEU A 111 11.72 -15.20 4.30
C LEU A 111 11.91 -16.16 5.49
N ALA A 112 10.82 -16.63 6.09
CA ALA A 112 10.85 -17.61 7.16
C ALA A 112 11.39 -18.97 6.67
N LEU A 113 11.00 -19.38 5.45
CA LEU A 113 11.47 -20.63 4.83
C LEU A 113 12.96 -20.58 4.50
N GLU A 114 13.46 -19.48 3.93
CA GLU A 114 14.89 -19.25 3.69
C GLU A 114 15.71 -19.46 4.98
N ARG A 115 15.23 -18.89 6.08
CA ARG A 115 15.88 -19.01 7.39
C ARG A 115 15.77 -20.40 7.99
N ALA A 116 14.60 -21.03 7.91
CA ALA A 116 14.41 -22.39 8.41
C ALA A 116 15.30 -23.42 7.70
N LEU A 117 15.72 -23.11 6.47
CA LEU A 117 16.59 -23.94 5.65
C LEU A 117 18.06 -23.48 5.64
N GLU A 118 18.37 -22.34 6.25
CA GLU A 118 19.68 -21.67 6.17
C GLU A 118 20.15 -21.48 4.71
N LYS A 119 19.21 -21.14 3.81
CA LYS A 119 19.45 -20.93 2.38
C LYS A 119 18.80 -19.64 1.94
N SER A 120 19.39 -18.94 0.97
CA SER A 120 18.76 -17.78 0.36
C SER A 120 18.84 -17.83 -1.15
N LEU A 121 17.76 -17.43 -1.80
CA LEU A 121 17.71 -17.19 -3.23
C LEU A 121 18.40 -15.86 -3.54
N PRO A 122 19.03 -15.73 -4.71
CA PRO A 122 19.49 -14.45 -5.22
C PRO A 122 18.36 -13.40 -5.19
N ALA A 123 18.67 -12.17 -4.81
CA ALA A 123 17.65 -11.13 -4.67
C ALA A 123 16.87 -10.86 -5.98
N THR A 124 17.51 -10.96 -7.15
CA THR A 124 16.84 -10.86 -8.46
C THR A 124 15.83 -12.00 -8.69
N GLN A 125 16.10 -13.19 -8.16
CA GLN A 125 15.19 -14.33 -8.23
C GLN A 125 14.03 -14.17 -7.26
N LYS A 126 14.26 -13.66 -6.04
CA LYS A 126 13.19 -13.33 -5.08
C LYS A 126 12.19 -12.33 -5.66
N LEU A 127 12.69 -11.24 -6.24
CA LEU A 127 11.83 -10.20 -6.84
C LEU A 127 11.00 -10.74 -8.01
N ARG A 128 11.62 -11.56 -8.88
CA ARG A 128 10.92 -12.21 -9.99
C ARG A 128 9.80 -13.12 -9.50
N LEU A 129 10.11 -14.00 -8.55
CA LEU A 129 9.16 -14.94 -7.97
C LEU A 129 8.00 -14.19 -7.29
N ALA A 130 8.30 -13.14 -6.53
CA ALA A 130 7.30 -12.27 -5.93
C ALA A 130 6.37 -11.64 -6.98
N ALA A 131 6.92 -11.06 -8.04
CA ALA A 131 6.16 -10.42 -9.11
C ALA A 131 5.29 -11.42 -9.90
N GLU A 132 5.73 -12.67 -10.04
CA GLU A 132 4.97 -13.75 -10.67
C GLU A 132 3.75 -14.18 -9.85
N VAL A 133 3.85 -14.14 -8.52
CA VAL A 133 2.73 -14.48 -7.62
C VAL A 133 1.75 -13.32 -7.47
N GLY A 134 2.21 -12.06 -7.50
CA GLY A 134 1.30 -10.91 -7.49
C GLY A 134 1.99 -9.55 -7.49
N SER A 135 1.29 -8.53 -7.98
CA SER A 135 1.87 -7.20 -8.21
C SER A 135 2.37 -6.51 -6.95
N ASP A 136 1.69 -6.67 -5.82
CA ASP A 136 2.08 -5.99 -4.56
C ASP A 136 3.18 -6.76 -3.80
N LEU A 137 3.53 -8.00 -4.15
CA LEU A 137 4.50 -8.78 -3.38
C LEU A 137 5.92 -8.18 -3.39
N PRO A 138 6.46 -7.68 -4.52
CA PRO A 138 7.81 -7.12 -4.57
C PRO A 138 8.06 -6.00 -3.57
N LEU A 139 7.05 -5.17 -3.23
CA LEU A 139 7.23 -4.08 -2.26
C LEU A 139 7.62 -4.62 -0.87
N PHE A 140 7.10 -5.79 -0.48
CA PHE A 140 7.35 -6.40 0.82
C PHE A 140 8.72 -7.07 0.92
N MET A 141 9.51 -7.11 -0.17
CA MET A 141 10.93 -7.46 -0.08
C MET A 141 11.77 -6.31 0.48
N PHE A 142 11.26 -5.08 0.37
CA PHE A 142 11.93 -3.87 0.83
C PHE A 142 11.29 -3.30 2.09
N GLY A 143 9.96 -3.22 2.13
CA GLY A 143 9.25 -2.45 3.14
C GLY A 143 9.59 -0.96 3.14
N GLY A 144 9.11 -0.23 4.15
CA GLY A 144 9.23 1.22 4.23
C GLY A 144 8.44 1.93 3.13
N THR A 145 8.98 3.05 2.65
CA THR A 145 8.46 3.77 1.49
C THR A 145 9.01 3.20 0.17
N VAL A 146 8.12 2.84 -0.76
CA VAL A 146 8.49 2.22 -2.05
C VAL A 146 7.67 2.81 -3.20
N MET A 147 8.32 3.21 -4.29
CA MET A 147 7.64 3.54 -5.54
C MET A 147 7.35 2.27 -6.32
N GLY A 148 6.08 2.03 -6.66
CA GLY A 148 5.65 1.00 -7.60
C GLY A 148 5.30 1.59 -8.97
N VAL A 149 5.71 0.92 -10.04
CA VAL A 149 5.35 1.22 -11.44
C VAL A 149 4.87 -0.04 -12.17
N GLY A 150 4.45 0.08 -13.44
CA GLY A 150 3.90 -1.05 -14.19
C GLY A 150 2.48 -1.36 -13.71
N ARG A 151 2.22 -2.56 -13.20
CA ARG A 151 1.01 -2.89 -12.42
C ARG A 151 1.26 -2.88 -10.90
N GLY A 152 2.40 -2.32 -10.46
CA GLY A 152 2.88 -2.28 -9.08
C GLY A 152 4.03 -3.27 -8.78
N GLU A 153 4.34 -4.16 -9.73
CA GLU A 153 5.32 -5.24 -9.61
C GLU A 153 6.78 -4.80 -9.77
N GLU A 154 7.00 -3.65 -10.40
CA GLU A 154 8.31 -3.04 -10.52
C GLU A 154 8.45 -1.97 -9.43
N VAL A 155 9.40 -2.18 -8.52
CA VAL A 155 9.50 -1.40 -7.29
C VAL A 155 10.87 -0.76 -7.12
N TYR A 156 10.87 0.47 -6.59
CA TYR A 156 12.04 1.26 -6.31
C TYR A 156 11.96 1.79 -4.87
N PRO A 157 12.85 1.37 -3.96
CA PRO A 157 12.84 1.89 -2.59
C PRO A 157 13.10 3.39 -2.59
N LEU A 158 12.41 4.10 -1.69
CA LEU A 158 12.58 5.53 -1.45
C LEU A 158 13.09 5.75 -0.02
N PRO A 159 13.63 6.94 0.30
CA PRO A 159 13.86 7.31 1.69
C PRO A 159 12.58 7.17 2.50
N ASP A 160 12.65 6.48 3.63
CA ASP A 160 11.47 6.21 4.45
C ASP A 160 10.92 7.48 5.10
N LEU A 161 9.63 7.44 5.43
CA LEU A 161 8.98 8.54 6.12
C LEU A 161 9.44 8.60 7.59
N PRO A 162 9.50 9.80 8.19
CA PRO A 162 9.69 9.89 9.64
C PRO A 162 8.55 9.16 10.36
N PRO A 163 8.80 8.55 11.54
CA PRO A 163 7.76 7.88 12.31
C PRO A 163 6.53 8.75 12.49
N THR A 164 5.41 8.30 11.91
CA THR A 164 4.17 9.08 11.83
C THR A 164 3.01 8.23 12.28
N THR A 165 2.24 8.72 13.27
CA THR A 165 1.03 8.06 13.72
C THR A 165 -0.08 8.25 12.67
N CYS A 166 -0.75 7.16 12.31
CA CYS A 166 -1.95 7.18 11.48
C CYS A 166 -3.05 6.32 12.11
N VAL A 167 -4.29 6.61 11.74
CA VAL A 167 -5.45 5.79 12.09
C VAL A 167 -5.93 5.11 10.82
N VAL A 168 -6.08 3.79 10.87
CA VAL A 168 -6.60 2.99 9.75
C VAL A 168 -8.03 2.57 10.10
N ALA A 169 -8.99 3.00 9.28
CA ALA A 169 -10.39 2.61 9.39
C ALA A 169 -10.72 1.55 8.33
N THR A 170 -11.15 0.37 8.76
CA THR A 170 -11.50 -0.76 7.88
C THR A 170 -12.98 -1.10 8.03
N PRO A 171 -13.86 -0.63 7.12
CA PRO A 171 -15.27 -0.98 7.18
C PRO A 171 -15.48 -2.47 6.91
N GLU A 172 -16.60 -3.05 7.37
CA GLU A 172 -16.96 -4.45 7.10
C GLU A 172 -17.42 -4.71 5.65
N ILE A 173 -16.88 -3.94 4.69
CA ILE A 173 -17.22 -4.01 3.28
C ILE A 173 -15.95 -4.31 2.51
N ALA A 174 -15.96 -5.39 1.74
CA ALA A 174 -14.87 -5.72 0.83
C ALA A 174 -15.13 -5.11 -0.55
N VAL A 175 -14.11 -4.48 -1.13
CA VAL A 175 -14.12 -4.03 -2.52
C VAL A 175 -13.24 -4.98 -3.33
N SER A 176 -13.81 -5.60 -4.36
CA SER A 176 -13.06 -6.40 -5.32
C SER A 176 -12.17 -5.48 -6.16
N THR A 177 -10.85 -5.73 -6.16
CA THR A 177 -9.90 -4.91 -6.95
C THR A 177 -10.27 -4.88 -8.44
N PRO A 178 -10.56 -6.01 -9.12
CA PRO A 178 -11.06 -5.97 -10.50
C PRO A 178 -12.31 -5.10 -10.70
N LYS A 179 -13.27 -5.18 -9.75
CA LYS A 179 -14.48 -4.36 -9.82
C LYS A 179 -14.16 -2.86 -9.66
N ALA A 180 -13.27 -2.50 -8.72
CA ALA A 180 -12.86 -1.12 -8.52
C ALA A 180 -12.22 -0.50 -9.77
N PHE A 181 -11.39 -1.28 -10.48
CA PHE A 181 -10.82 -0.84 -11.77
C PHE A 181 -11.88 -0.71 -12.86
N ALA A 182 -12.82 -1.66 -12.97
CA ALA A 182 -13.92 -1.54 -13.93
C ALA A 182 -14.82 -0.32 -13.66
N ASP A 183 -15.13 -0.06 -12.39
CA ASP A 183 -15.91 1.12 -11.97
C ASP A 183 -15.12 2.42 -12.26
N TRP A 184 -13.79 2.41 -12.13
CA TRP A 184 -12.91 3.51 -12.52
C TRP A 184 -12.96 3.78 -14.03
N ASP A 185 -12.89 2.74 -14.85
CA ASP A 185 -12.95 2.85 -16.31
C ASP A 185 -14.26 3.49 -16.77
N LEU A 186 -15.38 3.08 -16.17
CA LEU A 186 -16.69 3.67 -16.41
C LEU A 186 -16.74 5.16 -16.01
N ALA A 187 -16.10 5.53 -14.90
CA ALA A 187 -16.07 6.92 -14.43
C ALA A 187 -15.20 7.83 -15.30
N MET A 188 -14.13 7.28 -15.89
CA MET A 188 -13.18 8.00 -16.75
C MET A 188 -13.56 7.96 -18.24
N ALA A 189 -14.53 7.14 -18.64
CA ALA A 189 -15.02 7.09 -20.00
C ALA A 189 -15.44 8.52 -20.45
N PRO A 190 -15.10 8.93 -21.69
CA PRO A 190 -15.57 10.19 -22.23
C PRO A 190 -17.10 10.16 -22.19
N ARG A 191 -17.70 11.10 -21.46
CA ARG A 191 -19.15 11.29 -21.54
C ARG A 191 -19.41 12.12 -22.78
N ASP A 192 -20.28 11.63 -23.66
CA ASP A 192 -20.94 12.46 -24.66
C ASP A 192 -21.87 13.44 -23.92
N VAL A 193 -21.28 14.48 -23.34
CA VAL A 193 -22.03 15.65 -22.88
C VAL A 193 -22.22 16.50 -24.13
N PRO A 194 -23.47 16.78 -24.57
CA PRO A 194 -23.70 17.76 -25.60
C PRO A 194 -22.98 19.05 -25.20
N LEU A 195 -22.11 19.56 -26.07
CA LEU A 195 -21.48 20.86 -25.86
C LEU A 195 -22.59 21.91 -25.78
N VAL A 196 -22.99 22.29 -24.57
CA VAL A 196 -23.79 23.49 -24.37
C VAL A 196 -22.87 24.66 -24.68
N PRO A 197 -23.19 25.52 -25.66
CA PRO A 197 -22.39 26.71 -25.95
C PRO A 197 -22.25 27.52 -24.66
N ILE A 198 -21.01 27.77 -24.25
CA ILE A 198 -20.73 28.68 -23.14
C ILE A 198 -21.19 30.06 -23.62
N GLN A 199 -22.23 30.61 -22.97
CA GLN A 199 -22.56 32.02 -23.12
C GLN A 199 -21.45 32.83 -22.42
N ASP A 200 -20.86 33.79 -23.13
CA ASP A 200 -19.75 34.62 -22.67
C ASP A 200 -20.15 35.50 -21.49
N GLU A 201 -20.15 34.94 -20.27
CA GLU A 201 -20.18 35.72 -19.04
C GLU A 201 -18.74 35.90 -18.50
N PRO A 202 -18.32 37.12 -18.16
CA PRO A 202 -16.95 37.40 -17.76
C PRO A 202 -16.57 36.68 -16.45
N VAL A 203 -15.63 35.76 -16.57
CA VAL A 203 -15.04 35.03 -15.44
C VAL A 203 -14.31 36.01 -14.51
N ARG A 204 -14.79 36.17 -13.27
CA ARG A 204 -14.06 36.89 -12.21
C ARG A 204 -12.73 36.19 -11.92
N ALA A 205 -11.67 36.99 -11.87
CA ALA A 205 -10.30 36.53 -11.67
C ALA A 205 -10.13 35.66 -10.41
N VAL A 206 -9.53 34.48 -10.59
CA VAL A 206 -9.09 33.58 -9.51
C VAL A 206 -7.77 34.12 -8.92
N PRO A 207 -7.60 34.19 -7.58
CA PRO A 207 -6.35 34.65 -6.98
C PRO A 207 -5.17 33.73 -7.33
N LYS A 208 -4.03 34.35 -7.65
CA LYS A 208 -2.76 33.66 -7.95
C LYS A 208 -2.27 32.83 -6.76
N ALA A 209 -1.66 31.69 -7.10
CA ALA A 209 -1.02 30.67 -6.26
C ALA A 209 -0.43 31.15 -4.92
N VAL A 210 -0.76 30.42 -3.85
CA VAL A 210 -0.11 30.54 -2.53
C VAL A 210 1.19 29.73 -2.54
N TYR A 211 2.32 30.43 -2.63
CA TYR A 211 3.64 29.88 -2.32
C TYR A 211 3.85 29.87 -0.79
N PHE A 212 4.02 28.70 -0.19
CA PHE A 212 4.47 28.62 1.21
C PHE A 212 5.99 28.84 1.28
N HIS A 213 6.40 30.07 1.57
CA HIS A 213 7.75 30.35 2.07
C HIS A 213 7.85 29.98 3.54
N GLY A 214 8.84 29.14 3.87
CA GLY A 214 9.12 28.68 5.22
C GLY A 214 9.27 29.83 6.21
N ARG A 215 8.47 29.80 7.29
CA ARG A 215 8.73 30.58 8.50
C ARG A 215 8.97 29.64 9.67
N ARG A 216 10.12 29.85 10.33
CA ARG A 216 10.51 29.23 11.60
C ARG A 216 9.38 29.40 12.62
N LEU A 217 8.98 28.30 13.25
CA LEU A 217 8.07 28.31 14.40
C LEU A 217 8.76 29.01 15.59
N ARG A 218 8.20 30.14 16.04
CA ARG A 218 8.50 30.67 17.38
C ARG A 218 7.74 29.82 18.41
N LYS A 219 8.43 29.38 19.47
CA LYS A 219 7.84 28.71 20.64
C LYS A 219 6.77 29.63 21.27
N PRO A 220 5.58 29.13 21.65
CA PRO A 220 4.65 29.91 22.46
C PRO A 220 5.12 29.93 23.91
N ALA A 221 5.07 31.13 24.50
CA ALA A 221 5.26 31.35 25.92
C ALA A 221 4.04 30.84 26.72
N ALA A 222 4.31 30.28 27.90
CA ALA A 222 3.30 29.88 28.86
C ALA A 222 2.61 31.10 29.49
N ALA A 223 1.29 31.05 29.65
CA ALA A 223 0.51 31.99 30.47
C ALA A 223 -0.66 31.25 31.15
N PRO A 224 -1.12 31.73 32.33
CA PRO A 224 -1.48 30.87 33.45
C PRO A 224 -2.98 30.58 33.63
N LEU A 225 -3.27 29.59 34.49
CA LEU A 225 -4.60 29.24 34.98
C LEU A 225 -5.25 30.38 35.79
N GLY A 226 -6.56 30.58 35.62
CA GLY A 226 -7.37 31.39 36.53
C GLY A 226 -8.87 31.50 36.17
N SER A 227 -9.69 30.85 37.02
CA SER A 227 -11.07 31.18 37.45
C SER A 227 -12.26 31.29 36.47
N THR A 228 -13.32 30.57 36.86
CA THR A 228 -14.75 30.62 36.46
C THR A 228 -15.42 32.00 36.65
N PRO A 229 -16.55 32.25 35.95
CA PRO A 229 -17.82 32.31 36.68
C PRO A 229 -19.09 31.81 35.95
N THR A 230 -19.92 31.12 36.75
CA THR A 230 -21.40 31.03 36.86
C THR A 230 -22.38 31.37 35.73
N ALA A 231 -23.37 30.47 35.62
CA ALA A 231 -24.59 30.49 34.81
C ALA A 231 -25.63 31.57 35.18
N LYS A 232 -26.46 31.96 34.18
CA LYS A 232 -27.89 32.28 34.36
C LYS A 232 -28.71 31.85 33.14
N ASP A 233 -29.73 31.09 33.48
CA ASP A 233 -30.96 30.65 32.79
C ASP A 233 -31.44 31.45 31.58
N THR A 234 -31.84 30.75 30.52
CA THR A 234 -33.20 30.90 29.99
C THR A 234 -33.67 29.60 29.35
N GLN A 235 -34.77 29.08 29.90
CA GLN A 235 -35.51 27.89 29.54
C GLN A 235 -36.45 28.21 28.37
N LEU A 236 -36.50 27.35 27.35
CA LEU A 236 -37.66 27.20 26.47
C LEU A 236 -37.74 25.74 26.04
N ASP A 237 -38.76 25.07 26.60
CA ASP A 237 -39.12 23.68 26.37
C ASP A 237 -39.64 23.44 24.94
N ALA A 238 -39.19 22.35 24.32
CA ALA A 238 -40.00 21.57 23.39
C ALA A 238 -39.54 20.11 23.43
N ARG A 239 -40.38 19.24 24.03
CA ARG A 239 -40.24 17.78 24.02
C ARG A 239 -40.51 17.23 22.61
N ALA A 240 -39.64 16.34 22.10
CA ALA A 240 -40.06 15.14 21.37
C ALA A 240 -38.88 14.17 21.08
N SER A 241 -39.14 12.89 21.40
CA SER A 241 -38.59 11.66 20.81
C SER A 241 -37.10 11.34 20.91
N GLY A 242 -36.82 10.22 21.58
CA GLY A 242 -35.53 9.57 21.69
C GLY A 242 -34.86 9.25 20.36
N GLY A 243 -33.57 9.55 20.33
CA GLY A 243 -32.59 9.08 19.37
C GLY A 243 -31.24 9.43 19.96
N VAL A 244 -30.48 8.43 20.43
CA VAL A 244 -29.08 8.66 20.78
C VAL A 244 -28.38 8.98 19.47
N ASP A 245 -28.07 10.25 19.25
CA ASP A 245 -27.39 10.74 18.06
C ASP A 245 -25.91 10.37 18.11
N ILE A 246 -25.61 9.11 17.79
CA ILE A 246 -24.25 8.56 17.71
C ILE A 246 -23.46 9.21 16.56
N ALA A 247 -24.13 9.89 15.61
CA ALA A 247 -23.48 10.54 14.48
C ALA A 247 -22.71 11.81 14.86
N SER A 248 -23.06 12.46 15.98
CA SER A 248 -22.43 13.72 16.42
C SER A 248 -21.09 13.54 17.16
N LYS A 249 -20.68 12.30 17.46
CA LYS A 249 -19.46 12.00 18.26
C LYS A 249 -18.30 11.41 17.47
N LEU A 250 -18.45 11.19 16.16
CA LEU A 250 -17.35 10.73 15.33
C LEU A 250 -16.94 11.85 14.36
N THR A 251 -15.71 12.32 14.56
CA THR A 251 -14.99 13.40 13.85
C THR A 251 -15.18 14.80 14.46
N PRO A 252 -14.16 15.39 15.13
CA PRO A 252 -14.18 16.82 15.45
C PRO A 252 -14.32 17.65 14.16
N ALA A 253 -14.87 18.87 14.28
CA ALA A 253 -15.26 19.76 13.19
C ALA A 253 -14.11 20.22 12.25
N THR A 254 -12.90 19.69 12.41
CA THR A 254 -11.84 19.81 11.41
C THR A 254 -11.11 18.47 11.34
N PRO A 255 -11.55 17.54 10.49
CA PRO A 255 -10.73 16.39 10.14
C PRO A 255 -9.39 16.93 9.64
N SER A 256 -8.29 16.48 10.24
CA SER A 256 -6.97 16.69 9.65
C SER A 256 -6.89 15.79 8.42
N ASP A 257 -7.40 16.28 7.28
CA ASP A 257 -7.32 15.63 5.97
C ASP A 257 -5.89 15.56 5.43
N ARG A 258 -4.88 15.88 6.24
CA ARG A 258 -3.45 15.92 5.87
C ARG A 258 -2.99 14.70 5.09
N ILE A 259 -3.43 13.49 5.43
CA ILE A 259 -3.04 12.28 4.68
C ILE A 259 -3.72 12.21 3.30
N LEU A 260 -4.97 12.65 3.20
CA LEU A 260 -5.69 12.75 1.93
C LEU A 260 -5.13 13.89 1.07
N GLU A 261 -4.83 15.04 1.65
CA GLU A 261 -4.17 16.18 0.99
C GLU A 261 -2.78 15.79 0.51
N PHE A 262 -1.97 15.17 1.37
CA PHE A 262 -0.67 14.63 1.01
C PHE A 262 -0.80 13.62 -0.12
N GLY A 263 -1.74 12.69 -0.02
CA GLY A 263 -1.92 11.68 -1.05
C GLY A 263 -2.41 12.24 -2.38
N ARG A 264 -3.28 13.26 -2.36
CA ARG A 264 -3.66 14.01 -3.56
C ARG A 264 -2.46 14.74 -4.16
N ALA A 265 -1.60 15.35 -3.34
CA ALA A 265 -0.38 16.01 -3.79
C ALA A 265 0.60 15.01 -4.44
N VAL A 266 0.85 13.86 -3.79
CA VAL A 266 1.69 12.78 -4.34
C VAL A 266 1.08 12.27 -5.65
N SER A 267 -0.21 11.93 -5.67
CA SER A 267 -0.89 11.48 -6.89
C SER A 267 -0.82 12.52 -8.01
N SER A 268 -0.98 13.82 -7.71
CA SER A 268 -0.84 14.89 -8.69
C SER A 268 0.57 14.95 -9.31
N VAL A 269 1.62 14.82 -8.49
CA VAL A 269 3.01 14.75 -8.97
C VAL A 269 3.24 13.53 -9.85
N LEU A 270 2.69 12.38 -9.46
CA LEU A 270 2.74 11.15 -10.26
C LEU A 270 2.05 11.34 -11.63
N THR A 271 0.88 11.98 -11.65
CA THR A 271 0.10 12.26 -12.87
C THR A 271 0.76 13.29 -13.78
N ALA A 272 1.31 14.39 -13.25
CA ALA A 272 2.02 15.39 -14.05
C ALA A 272 3.20 14.76 -14.81
N SER A 273 3.89 13.81 -14.16
CA SER A 273 4.97 13.01 -14.74
C SER A 273 4.48 12.01 -15.81
N PHE A 274 3.19 11.66 -15.84
CA PHE A 274 2.59 10.90 -16.94
C PHE A 274 2.28 11.81 -18.14
N GLN A 275 1.61 12.94 -17.90
CA GLN A 275 1.15 13.84 -18.97
C GLN A 275 2.31 14.51 -19.73
N SER A 276 3.41 14.85 -19.05
CA SER A 276 4.62 15.40 -19.68
C SER A 276 5.22 14.44 -20.73
N LYS A 277 5.17 13.12 -20.50
CA LYS A 277 5.69 12.10 -21.44
C LYS A 277 4.73 11.81 -22.60
N VAL A 278 3.42 11.89 -22.37
CA VAL A 278 2.40 11.75 -23.43
C VAL A 278 2.48 12.90 -24.43
N LYS A 279 2.70 14.14 -23.96
CA LYS A 279 2.85 15.32 -24.84
C LYS A 279 4.11 15.30 -25.70
N SER A 280 5.14 14.52 -25.36
CA SER A 280 6.37 14.42 -26.15
C SER A 280 6.33 13.37 -27.27
N GLY A 281 5.16 12.78 -27.57
CA GLY A 281 5.01 11.80 -28.66
C GLY A 281 5.78 10.49 -28.47
N LYS A 282 6.30 10.22 -27.27
CA LYS A 282 6.99 8.96 -26.95
C LYS A 282 5.93 7.93 -26.57
N HIS A 283 5.90 6.81 -27.30
CA HIS A 283 5.05 5.66 -26.97
C HIS A 283 5.27 5.25 -25.51
N LEU A 284 4.19 4.91 -24.81
CA LEU A 284 4.19 4.34 -23.47
C LEU A 284 4.77 2.91 -23.52
N SER A 285 6.06 2.77 -23.71
CA SER A 285 6.78 1.59 -23.24
C SER A 285 7.83 2.07 -22.25
N GLY A 286 7.67 1.67 -20.99
CA GLY A 286 8.79 1.67 -20.06
C GLY A 286 9.87 0.76 -20.65
N VAL A 287 10.85 1.39 -21.30
CA VAL A 287 12.10 0.79 -21.80
C VAL A 287 11.95 -0.22 -22.96
N SER A 288 12.73 -0.02 -24.02
CA SER A 288 12.82 -0.94 -25.16
C SER A 288 13.30 -2.32 -24.70
N ALA A 289 12.59 -3.37 -25.13
CA ALA A 289 13.02 -4.75 -24.98
C ALA A 289 14.25 -5.01 -25.87
N GLY A 290 15.45 -4.76 -25.34
CA GLY A 290 16.67 -5.32 -25.89
C GLY A 290 16.65 -6.84 -25.73
N LYS A 291 16.73 -7.58 -26.85
CA LYS A 291 16.83 -9.04 -26.83
C LYS A 291 17.99 -9.46 -25.92
N SER A 292 17.68 -10.32 -24.96
CA SER A 292 18.60 -11.11 -24.09
C SER A 292 18.95 -10.65 -22.67
N ARG A 293 18.28 -9.68 -22.04
CA ARG A 293 18.43 -9.45 -20.58
C ARG A 293 17.10 -9.29 -19.86
N GLY A 294 16.94 -10.01 -18.75
CA GLY A 294 15.71 -10.05 -17.97
C GLY A 294 15.41 -8.71 -17.30
N ARG A 295 14.13 -8.34 -17.22
CA ARG A 295 13.63 -7.10 -16.57
C ARG A 295 14.08 -6.94 -15.10
N ALA A 296 14.56 -8.01 -14.48
CA ALA A 296 15.03 -8.06 -13.10
C ALA A 296 16.55 -7.85 -12.91
N GLU A 297 17.35 -7.69 -13.98
CA GLU A 297 18.82 -7.58 -13.86
C GLU A 297 19.32 -6.15 -13.60
N ILE A 298 18.54 -5.13 -13.99
CA ILE A 298 18.89 -3.71 -13.81
C ILE A 298 18.71 -3.21 -12.35
N PRO A 299 17.65 -3.60 -11.60
CA PRO A 299 17.38 -3.03 -10.28
C PRO A 299 18.46 -3.32 -9.23
N LEU A 300 19.09 -4.49 -9.27
CA LEU A 300 20.00 -4.92 -8.19
C LEU A 300 21.36 -4.21 -8.23
N LEU A 301 21.83 -3.84 -9.43
CA LEU A 301 23.11 -3.15 -9.62
C LEU A 301 23.05 -1.68 -9.21
N ASP A 302 21.86 -1.06 -9.25
CA ASP A 302 21.64 0.28 -8.70
C ASP A 302 21.40 0.27 -7.18
N LEU A 303 20.92 -0.86 -6.63
CA LEU A 303 20.69 -1.08 -5.19
C LEU A 303 21.98 -1.04 -4.35
N VAL A 304 23.12 -1.43 -4.91
CA VAL A 304 24.43 -1.35 -4.24
C VAL A 304 25.00 0.08 -4.28
N ARG A 305 24.49 0.94 -5.18
CA ARG A 305 25.06 2.28 -5.42
C ARG A 305 24.41 3.40 -4.60
N THR A 306 23.20 3.21 -4.07
CA THR A 306 22.47 4.29 -3.41
C THR A 306 22.65 4.38 -1.90
N GLY A 307 23.28 3.38 -1.25
CA GLY A 307 23.57 3.43 0.19
C GLY A 307 22.32 3.61 1.07
N ILE A 308 21.14 3.23 0.59
CA ILE A 308 19.89 3.36 1.32
C ILE A 308 19.84 2.26 2.38
N GLU A 309 20.04 2.63 3.64
CA GLU A 309 19.74 1.78 4.79
C GLU A 309 18.21 1.69 4.93
N ASN A 310 17.66 0.51 4.66
CA ASN A 310 16.29 0.16 5.03
C ASN A 310 16.38 -0.87 6.16
N ASP A 311 15.76 -0.57 7.30
CA ASP A 311 15.81 -1.38 8.51
C ASP A 311 14.76 -2.52 8.50
N PHE A 312 14.11 -2.76 7.37
CA PHE A 312 13.06 -3.76 7.22
C PHE A 312 13.43 -5.13 7.77
N GLU A 313 14.63 -5.64 7.50
CA GLU A 313 15.05 -6.92 8.09
C GLU A 313 15.08 -6.87 9.63
N ARG A 314 15.51 -5.76 10.25
CA ARG A 314 15.48 -5.63 11.72
C ARG A 314 14.05 -5.64 12.28
N VAL A 315 13.12 -5.02 11.56
CA VAL A 315 11.72 -4.87 11.97
C VAL A 315 10.93 -6.18 11.78
N VAL A 316 11.17 -6.87 10.66
CA VAL A 316 10.54 -8.14 10.29
C VAL A 316 10.97 -9.29 11.20
N PHE A 317 12.17 -9.21 11.75
CA PHE A 317 12.79 -10.29 12.51
C PHE A 317 13.25 -9.85 13.91
N SER A 318 12.33 -9.26 14.68
CA SER A 318 12.59 -8.99 16.09
C SER A 318 12.87 -10.30 16.84
N GLN A 319 14.03 -10.37 17.51
CA GLN A 319 14.42 -11.47 18.39
C GLN A 319 13.57 -11.48 19.67
#